data_AF-A0AA42YZ81-F1
#
_entry.id   AF-A0AA42YZ81-F1
#
_cell.length_a   1.000
_cell.length_b   1.000
_cell.length_c   1.000
_cell.angle_alpha   90.00
_cell.angle_beta   90.00
_cell.angle_gamma   90.00
#
_symmetry.space_group_name_H-M   'P 1'
#
loop_
_entity.id
_entity.type
_entity.pdbx_description
1 polymer ?
#
loop_
_entity_poly.entity_id
_entity_poly.type
_entity_poly.pdbx_seq_one_letter_code
_entity_poly.pdbx_strand_id
1 'polypeptide(L)'
;MRSLTCFLWLFTLTAGCVLEDKFLEVPDGSVEAGLCGFCDSATPACNETTQMCVECTAQNASACIDSTPVCNTDDNKCVECVASSDCDDPTAAGCDTELNECVECAGEADCDGIEGLPLCNAGTCVECVPATEDRDCGGNSCNPDNFACTATMLASRDTCQTCVSDSECQNAGNRCVAMEYQGAAYPDELTGFCLKTTEGGCEQPYSITLENRPSLSDAAVADYCGINEELATCEAVRGLLTNVRCDGGDDQDCPQPSGLCRQVGSLENRCTYACQSLIECLEDIPLGRPGSTCGSSGSGGDDYCGG
;
A
#
# COMPACT_ATOMS: atom_id res chain seq x y z
N MET A 1 -45.89 -28.82 -44.85
CA MET A 1 -46.81 -29.48 -45.80
C MET A 1 -47.02 -30.91 -45.32
N ARG A 2 -48.25 -31.29 -44.95
CA ARG A 2 -48.57 -32.61 -44.38
C ARG A 2 -48.84 -33.59 -45.53
N SER A 3 -48.07 -34.68 -45.64
CA SER A 3 -48.38 -35.79 -46.54
C SER A 3 -48.97 -36.94 -45.71
N LEU A 4 -50.14 -37.44 -46.12
CA LEU A 4 -50.92 -38.45 -45.41
C LEU A 4 -50.91 -39.74 -46.25
N THR A 5 -50.20 -40.77 -45.80
CA THR A 5 -50.23 -42.10 -46.44
C THR A 5 -50.93 -43.09 -45.52
N CYS A 6 -52.13 -43.53 -45.91
CA CYS A 6 -52.87 -44.62 -45.26
C CYS A 6 -52.60 -45.93 -46.01
N PHE A 7 -52.00 -46.92 -45.33
CA PHE A 7 -51.93 -48.30 -45.83
C PHE A 7 -53.18 -49.08 -45.41
N LEU A 8 -53.83 -49.73 -46.38
CA LEU A 8 -54.96 -50.63 -46.16
C LEU A 8 -54.44 -52.07 -46.05
N TRP A 9 -54.62 -52.71 -44.89
CA TRP A 9 -54.54 -54.16 -44.74
C TRP A 9 -55.76 -54.67 -43.98
N LEU A 10 -56.43 -55.67 -44.55
CA LEU A 10 -57.50 -56.44 -43.90
C LEU A 10 -56.88 -57.32 -42.80
N PHE A 11 -57.14 -56.99 -41.53
CA PHE A 11 -57.59 -57.88 -40.44
C PHE A 11 -57.46 -57.14 -39.10
N THR A 12 -58.54 -57.12 -38.31
CA THR A 12 -58.73 -56.54 -36.96
C THR A 12 -58.70 -55.00 -36.83
N LEU A 13 -59.83 -54.43 -36.38
CA LEU A 13 -59.98 -53.02 -36.03
C LEU A 13 -59.06 -52.65 -34.85
N THR A 14 -57.94 -52.00 -35.14
CA THR A 14 -57.46 -50.85 -34.36
C THR A 14 -56.71 -49.94 -35.31
N ALA A 15 -57.28 -48.77 -35.62
CA ALA A 15 -56.58 -47.72 -36.34
C ALA A 15 -55.65 -47.00 -35.35
N GLY A 16 -54.45 -47.54 -35.16
CA GLY A 16 -53.38 -46.84 -34.44
C GLY A 16 -52.60 -45.97 -35.43
N CYS A 17 -52.69 -44.66 -35.30
CA CYS A 17 -51.73 -43.76 -35.93
C CYS A 17 -50.46 -43.81 -35.08
N VAL A 18 -49.37 -44.37 -35.60
CA VAL A 18 -48.03 -44.13 -35.04
C VAL A 18 -47.68 -42.69 -35.41
N LEU A 19 -47.76 -41.79 -34.44
CA LEU A 19 -47.09 -40.49 -34.52
C LEU A 19 -45.61 -40.80 -34.36
N GLU A 20 -44.86 -40.75 -35.46
CA GLU A 20 -43.42 -40.69 -35.41
C GLU A 20 -43.07 -39.33 -34.79
N ASP A 21 -42.87 -39.29 -33.47
CA ASP A 21 -42.28 -38.15 -32.80
C ASP A 21 -40.88 -37.99 -33.39
N LYS A 22 -40.76 -37.13 -34.41
CA LYS A 22 -39.47 -36.57 -34.80
C LYS A 22 -38.98 -35.82 -33.57
N PHE A 23 -38.16 -36.49 -32.77
CA PHE A 23 -37.31 -35.88 -31.77
C PHE A 23 -36.61 -34.72 -32.48
N LEU A 24 -36.98 -33.47 -32.17
CA LEU A 24 -36.17 -32.34 -32.58
C LEU A 24 -34.81 -32.59 -31.94
N GLU A 25 -33.81 -32.83 -32.77
CA GLU A 25 -32.43 -32.88 -32.29
C GLU A 25 -32.13 -31.50 -31.72
N VAL A 26 -32.15 -31.39 -30.38
CA VAL A 26 -31.68 -30.20 -29.67
C VAL A 26 -30.19 -30.11 -29.97
N PRO A 27 -29.71 -29.02 -30.58
CA PRO A 27 -28.28 -28.85 -30.82
C PRO A 27 -27.52 -28.99 -29.51
N ASP A 28 -26.40 -29.72 -29.53
CA ASP A 28 -25.55 -29.88 -28.35
C ASP A 28 -25.07 -28.48 -27.90
N GLY A 29 -25.31 -28.11 -26.64
CA GLY A 29 -25.03 -26.76 -26.11
C GLY A 29 -26.21 -25.78 -26.09
N SER A 30 -27.42 -26.22 -26.43
CA SER A 30 -28.64 -25.40 -26.29
C SER A 30 -29.12 -25.32 -24.84
N VAL A 31 -29.56 -24.14 -24.40
CA VAL A 31 -30.22 -23.93 -23.10
C VAL A 31 -31.72 -23.70 -23.28
N GLU A 32 -32.55 -24.30 -22.42
CA GLU A 32 -33.98 -23.98 -22.40
C GLU A 32 -34.21 -22.58 -21.84
N ALA A 33 -34.80 -21.71 -22.66
CA ALA A 33 -35.00 -20.29 -22.41
C ALA A 33 -36.48 -19.90 -22.49
N GLY A 34 -37.35 -20.69 -21.85
CA GLY A 34 -38.77 -20.36 -21.69
C GLY A 34 -39.51 -20.13 -23.02
N LEU A 35 -40.14 -18.97 -23.20
CA LEU A 35 -40.95 -18.64 -24.40
C LEU A 35 -40.14 -18.64 -25.70
N CYS A 36 -38.83 -18.41 -25.64
CA CYS A 36 -37.96 -18.47 -26.81
C CYS A 36 -37.63 -19.92 -27.24
N GLY A 37 -38.03 -20.92 -26.46
CA GLY A 37 -37.68 -22.32 -26.70
C GLY A 37 -36.25 -22.60 -26.29
N PHE A 38 -35.39 -22.95 -27.25
CA PHE A 38 -33.98 -23.26 -27.02
C PHE A 38 -33.08 -22.15 -27.57
N CYS A 39 -32.22 -21.60 -26.73
CA CYS A 39 -31.21 -20.61 -27.11
C CYS A 39 -29.80 -21.23 -27.12
N ASP A 40 -28.87 -20.63 -27.87
CA ASP A 40 -27.47 -21.04 -27.86
C ASP A 40 -26.77 -20.60 -26.55
N SER A 41 -25.72 -21.33 -26.16
CA SER A 41 -24.82 -20.96 -25.07
C SER A 41 -24.27 -19.53 -25.11
N ALA A 42 -24.09 -18.92 -26.30
CA ALA A 42 -23.63 -17.54 -26.43
C ALA A 42 -24.73 -16.49 -26.12
N THR A 43 -26.00 -16.86 -26.26
CA THR A 43 -27.15 -15.99 -25.96
C THR A 43 -28.18 -16.76 -25.14
N PRO A 44 -27.84 -17.17 -23.91
CA PRO A 44 -28.62 -18.15 -23.17
C PRO A 44 -29.97 -17.61 -22.64
N ALA A 45 -30.17 -16.29 -22.67
CA ALA A 45 -31.34 -15.63 -22.13
C ALA A 45 -32.46 -15.47 -23.16
N CYS A 46 -33.71 -15.49 -22.71
CA CYS A 46 -34.85 -15.08 -23.53
C CYS A 46 -35.34 -13.70 -23.13
N ASN A 47 -35.32 -12.75 -24.07
CA ASN A 47 -36.01 -11.48 -23.91
C ASN A 47 -37.49 -11.69 -24.29
N GLU A 48 -38.37 -11.80 -23.29
CA GLU A 48 -39.80 -12.12 -23.51
C GLU A 48 -40.56 -11.03 -24.26
N THR A 49 -40.08 -9.79 -24.25
CA THR A 49 -40.75 -8.68 -24.96
C THR A 49 -40.52 -8.77 -26.47
N THR A 50 -39.29 -9.09 -26.88
CA THR A 50 -38.90 -9.21 -28.29
C THR A 50 -39.01 -10.64 -28.81
N GLN A 51 -39.13 -11.62 -27.91
CA GLN A 51 -39.09 -13.06 -28.20
C GLN A 51 -37.78 -13.48 -28.92
N MET A 52 -36.67 -12.86 -28.52
CA MET A 52 -35.34 -13.14 -29.07
C MET A 52 -34.39 -13.66 -27.99
N CYS A 53 -33.48 -14.56 -28.38
CA CYS A 53 -32.36 -14.97 -27.56
C CYS A 53 -31.34 -13.82 -27.45
N VAL A 54 -30.90 -13.51 -26.25
CA VAL A 54 -29.96 -12.43 -25.92
C VAL A 54 -28.93 -12.95 -24.92
N GLU A 55 -27.84 -12.22 -24.72
CA GLU A 55 -26.76 -12.64 -23.81
C GLU A 55 -27.28 -12.70 -22.37
N CYS A 56 -28.04 -11.67 -21.96
CA CYS A 56 -28.58 -11.58 -20.61
C CYS A 56 -29.87 -10.75 -20.54
N THR A 57 -30.59 -10.92 -19.44
CA THR A 57 -31.73 -10.13 -19.00
C THR A 57 -31.63 -9.95 -17.48
N ALA A 58 -32.48 -9.08 -16.93
CA ALA A 58 -32.55 -8.89 -15.49
C ALA A 58 -32.85 -10.19 -14.69
N GLN A 59 -33.46 -11.20 -15.31
CA GLN A 59 -33.79 -12.48 -14.66
C GLN A 59 -32.66 -13.50 -14.72
N ASN A 60 -31.65 -13.31 -15.57
CA ASN A 60 -30.54 -14.24 -15.71
C ASN A 60 -29.18 -13.52 -15.76
N ALA A 61 -29.04 -12.39 -15.07
CA ALA A 61 -27.79 -11.62 -15.02
C ALA A 61 -26.56 -12.48 -14.64
N SER A 62 -26.74 -13.55 -13.86
CA SER A 62 -25.69 -14.53 -13.52
C SER A 62 -25.16 -15.36 -14.71
N ALA A 63 -25.72 -15.20 -15.91
CA ALA A 63 -25.19 -15.77 -17.14
C ALA A 63 -23.96 -14.99 -17.64
N CYS A 64 -23.83 -13.73 -17.24
CA CYS A 64 -22.64 -12.91 -17.45
C CYS A 64 -21.55 -13.35 -16.47
N ILE A 65 -20.37 -13.69 -17.00
CA ILE A 65 -19.23 -14.26 -16.26
C ILE A 65 -17.92 -13.70 -16.81
N ASP A 66 -16.81 -14.08 -16.16
CA ASP A 66 -15.45 -13.73 -16.58
C ASP A 66 -15.25 -12.20 -16.71
N SER A 67 -14.75 -11.71 -17.85
CA SER A 67 -14.43 -10.29 -18.09
C SER A 67 -15.64 -9.40 -18.37
N THR A 68 -16.85 -9.97 -18.45
CA THR A 68 -18.08 -9.20 -18.62
C THR A 68 -19.13 -9.71 -17.63
N PRO A 69 -18.96 -9.46 -16.32
CA PRO A 69 -19.82 -10.02 -15.28
C PRO A 69 -21.16 -9.31 -15.15
N VAL A 70 -21.34 -8.14 -15.78
CA VAL A 70 -22.53 -7.30 -15.62
C VAL A 70 -23.47 -7.44 -16.79
N CYS A 71 -24.77 -7.52 -16.51
CA CYS A 71 -25.79 -7.48 -17.56
C CYS A 71 -26.27 -6.04 -17.80
N ASN A 72 -25.93 -5.45 -18.96
CA ASN A 72 -26.56 -4.22 -19.43
C ASN A 72 -27.96 -4.56 -19.97
N THR A 73 -29.00 -4.23 -19.18
CA THR A 73 -30.39 -4.59 -19.52
C THR A 73 -30.99 -3.74 -20.64
N ASP A 74 -30.41 -2.58 -20.95
CA ASP A 74 -30.89 -1.72 -22.04
C ASP A 74 -30.55 -2.36 -23.39
N ASP A 75 -29.35 -2.93 -23.50
CA ASP A 75 -28.86 -3.61 -24.71
C ASP A 75 -28.98 -5.14 -24.67
N ASN A 76 -29.30 -5.73 -23.51
CA ASN A 76 -29.36 -7.18 -23.25
C ASN A 76 -28.03 -7.89 -23.54
N LYS A 77 -26.92 -7.23 -23.17
CA LYS A 77 -25.54 -7.69 -23.39
C LYS A 77 -24.78 -7.81 -22.08
N CYS A 78 -23.87 -8.78 -22.02
CA CYS A 78 -22.90 -8.84 -20.95
C CYS A 78 -21.78 -7.83 -21.22
N VAL A 79 -21.49 -7.00 -20.24
CA VAL A 79 -20.48 -5.94 -20.28
C VAL A 79 -19.60 -5.98 -19.04
N GLU A 80 -18.51 -5.23 -19.04
CA GLU A 80 -17.63 -5.16 -17.87
C GLU A 80 -18.31 -4.38 -16.74
N CYS A 81 -18.88 -3.22 -17.05
CA CYS A 81 -19.55 -2.36 -16.08
C CYS A 81 -20.72 -1.58 -16.70
N VAL A 82 -21.68 -1.17 -15.86
CA VAL A 82 -22.67 -0.12 -16.18
C VAL A 82 -22.61 1.05 -15.18
N ALA A 83 -21.88 0.88 -14.09
CA ALA A 83 -21.52 1.92 -13.12
C ALA A 83 -20.17 1.58 -12.47
N SER A 84 -19.51 2.57 -11.86
CA SER A 84 -18.21 2.39 -11.20
C SER A 84 -18.25 1.35 -10.06
N SER A 85 -19.41 1.11 -9.44
CA SER A 85 -19.58 0.05 -8.42
C SER A 85 -19.44 -1.38 -8.95
N ASP A 86 -19.40 -1.56 -10.28
CA ASP A 86 -19.16 -2.85 -10.91
C ASP A 86 -17.66 -3.14 -11.12
N CYS A 87 -16.82 -2.13 -10.91
CA CYS A 87 -15.38 -2.21 -11.12
C CYS A 87 -14.66 -2.35 -9.76
N ASP A 88 -14.12 -3.54 -9.50
CA ASP A 88 -13.47 -3.87 -8.22
C ASP A 88 -11.93 -3.70 -8.24
N ASP A 89 -11.35 -3.35 -9.39
CA ASP A 89 -9.90 -3.10 -9.52
C ASP A 89 -9.58 -1.65 -9.15
N PRO A 90 -8.75 -1.38 -8.13
CA PRO A 90 -8.41 -0.02 -7.74
C PRO A 90 -7.70 0.79 -8.85
N THR A 91 -7.07 0.13 -9.82
CA THR A 91 -6.43 0.80 -10.98
C THR A 91 -7.40 1.04 -12.14
N ALA A 92 -8.60 0.47 -12.08
CA ALA A 92 -9.65 0.60 -13.09
C ALA A 92 -11.03 0.70 -12.42
N ALA A 93 -11.19 1.58 -11.42
CA ALA A 93 -12.41 1.65 -10.62
C ALA A 93 -13.54 2.48 -11.25
N GLY A 94 -13.25 3.32 -12.24
CA GLY A 94 -14.26 4.08 -12.97
C GLY A 94 -14.96 3.21 -14.02
N CYS A 95 -16.19 3.56 -14.39
CA CYS A 95 -16.88 2.92 -15.52
C CYS A 95 -17.08 3.90 -16.68
N ASP A 96 -16.49 3.61 -17.84
CA ASP A 96 -16.85 4.29 -19.09
C ASP A 96 -18.18 3.71 -19.58
N THR A 97 -19.29 4.39 -19.30
CA THR A 97 -20.64 3.94 -19.70
C THR A 97 -20.92 4.01 -21.20
N GLU A 98 -20.08 4.70 -21.99
CA GLU A 98 -20.20 4.68 -23.45
C GLU A 98 -19.60 3.40 -24.04
N LEU A 99 -18.48 2.93 -23.47
CA LEU A 99 -17.79 1.71 -23.87
C LEU A 99 -18.22 0.46 -23.08
N ASN A 100 -18.83 0.67 -21.90
CA ASN A 100 -19.11 -0.33 -20.87
C ASN A 100 -17.84 -1.10 -20.42
N GLU A 101 -16.74 -0.36 -20.26
CA GLU A 101 -15.42 -0.86 -19.85
C GLU A 101 -14.96 -0.14 -18.57
N CYS A 102 -14.29 -0.88 -17.69
CA CYS A 102 -13.69 -0.31 -16.48
C CYS A 102 -12.43 0.49 -16.86
N VAL A 103 -12.29 1.68 -16.27
CA VAL A 103 -11.26 2.66 -16.58
C VAL A 103 -10.70 3.27 -15.30
N GLU A 104 -9.60 4.03 -15.41
CA GLU A 104 -9.03 4.75 -14.27
C GLU A 104 -10.07 5.64 -13.57
N CYS A 105 -9.93 5.82 -12.25
CA CYS A 105 -10.83 6.70 -11.51
C CYS A 105 -10.65 8.16 -11.97
N ALA A 106 -11.76 8.89 -12.14
CA ALA A 106 -11.76 10.32 -12.42
C ALA A 106 -12.03 11.16 -11.17
N GLY A 107 -12.63 10.55 -10.15
CA GLY A 107 -12.87 11.16 -8.84
C GLY A 107 -13.17 10.13 -7.76
N GLU A 108 -13.26 10.60 -6.51
CA GLU A 108 -13.47 9.74 -5.33
C GLU A 108 -14.75 8.88 -5.43
N ALA A 109 -15.79 9.39 -6.11
CA ALA A 109 -17.04 8.64 -6.30
C ALA A 109 -16.88 7.34 -7.11
N ASP A 110 -15.83 7.24 -7.95
CA ASP A 110 -15.52 5.99 -8.65
C ASP A 110 -14.94 4.93 -7.70
N CYS A 111 -14.40 5.36 -6.57
CA CYS A 111 -13.76 4.47 -5.58
C CYS A 111 -14.71 4.01 -4.47
N ASP A 112 -15.97 4.45 -4.45
CA ASP A 112 -16.95 4.13 -3.38
C ASP A 112 -17.18 2.61 -3.22
N GLY A 113 -16.96 1.82 -4.27
CA GLY A 113 -17.06 0.35 -4.26
C GLY A 113 -15.81 -0.38 -3.78
N ILE A 114 -14.66 0.30 -3.67
CA ILE A 114 -13.38 -0.31 -3.35
C ILE A 114 -13.14 -0.25 -1.84
N GLU A 115 -13.15 -1.41 -1.18
CA GLU A 115 -12.98 -1.49 0.27
C GLU A 115 -11.63 -0.89 0.71
N GLY A 116 -11.70 0.13 1.58
CA GLY A 116 -10.53 0.75 2.20
C GLY A 116 -9.76 1.74 1.31
N LEU A 117 -10.20 1.98 0.07
CA LEU A 117 -9.50 2.86 -0.88
C LEU A 117 -10.42 3.99 -1.38
N PRO A 118 -10.91 4.89 -0.53
CA PRO A 118 -11.98 5.83 -0.89
C PRO A 118 -11.51 7.01 -1.76
N LEU A 119 -10.20 7.20 -1.94
CA LEU A 119 -9.66 8.38 -2.63
C LEU A 119 -9.20 8.03 -4.03
N CYS A 120 -9.49 8.89 -5.00
CA CYS A 120 -8.88 8.77 -6.32
C CYS A 120 -7.60 9.61 -6.40
N ASN A 121 -6.45 8.96 -6.58
CA ASN A 121 -5.16 9.62 -6.75
C ASN A 121 -4.49 9.15 -8.04
N ALA A 122 -4.32 10.08 -8.99
CA ALA A 122 -3.66 9.83 -10.28
C ALA A 122 -4.22 8.59 -11.03
N GLY A 123 -5.55 8.43 -11.04
CA GLY A 123 -6.24 7.35 -11.75
C GLY A 123 -6.37 6.04 -10.96
N THR A 124 -5.81 5.97 -9.74
CA THR A 124 -5.90 4.79 -8.87
C THR A 124 -6.62 5.11 -7.55
N CYS A 125 -7.46 4.20 -7.09
CA CYS A 125 -8.07 4.28 -5.77
C CYS A 125 -7.03 3.96 -4.68
N VAL A 126 -6.88 4.85 -3.70
CA VAL A 126 -5.90 4.75 -2.61
C VAL A 126 -6.55 5.01 -1.26
N GLU A 127 -5.89 4.57 -0.18
CA GLU A 127 -6.39 4.75 1.20
C GLU A 127 -6.27 6.21 1.65
N CYS A 128 -5.12 6.83 1.38
CA CYS A 128 -4.81 8.19 1.81
C CYS A 128 -3.98 8.97 0.79
N VAL A 129 -3.95 10.28 0.92
CA VAL A 129 -2.90 11.10 0.27
C VAL A 129 -2.26 12.03 1.29
N PRO A 130 -0.95 12.36 1.16
CA PRO A 130 -0.27 13.24 2.12
C PRO A 130 -0.95 14.60 2.34
N ALA A 131 -1.66 15.11 1.33
CA ALA A 131 -2.37 16.39 1.43
C ALA A 131 -3.56 16.38 2.39
N THR A 132 -4.17 15.22 2.65
CA THR A 132 -5.39 15.07 3.48
C THR A 132 -5.25 14.02 4.58
N GLU A 133 -4.03 13.54 4.83
CA GLU A 133 -3.70 12.45 5.76
C GLU A 133 -4.28 12.60 7.18
N ASP A 134 -4.39 13.81 7.72
CA ASP A 134 -5.00 14.05 9.03
C ASP A 134 -6.44 13.54 9.10
N ARG A 135 -7.20 13.74 8.01
CA ARG A 135 -8.56 13.24 7.88
C ARG A 135 -8.57 11.77 7.45
N ASP A 136 -7.77 11.43 6.46
CA ASP A 136 -7.80 10.11 5.82
C ASP A 136 -7.37 9.01 6.79
N CYS A 137 -6.33 9.29 7.58
CA CYS A 137 -5.70 8.36 8.52
C CYS A 137 -6.01 8.67 9.99
N GLY A 138 -6.98 9.55 10.26
CA GLY A 138 -7.41 9.88 11.63
C GLY A 138 -6.30 10.43 12.52
N GLY A 139 -5.44 11.28 11.96
CA GLY A 139 -4.31 11.91 12.65
C GLY A 139 -2.99 11.14 12.58
N ASN A 140 -2.93 10.03 11.85
CA ASN A 140 -1.68 9.37 11.47
C ASN A 140 -1.16 9.88 10.12
N SER A 141 0.11 9.59 9.83
CA SER A 141 0.71 9.90 8.53
C SER A 141 0.20 8.98 7.43
N CYS A 142 0.25 9.49 6.20
CA CYS A 142 0.12 8.71 4.98
C CYS A 142 1.50 8.37 4.43
N ASN A 143 1.75 7.12 4.08
CA ASN A 143 3.00 6.74 3.43
C ASN A 143 2.98 7.22 1.95
N PRO A 144 3.92 8.09 1.55
CA PRO A 144 3.95 8.67 0.21
C PRO A 144 4.30 7.68 -0.91
N ASP A 145 4.89 6.52 -0.60
CA ASP A 145 5.29 5.51 -1.59
C ASP A 145 4.12 4.61 -2.00
N ASN A 146 3.29 4.20 -1.04
CA ASN A 146 2.21 3.23 -1.26
C ASN A 146 0.80 3.75 -0.94
N PHE A 147 0.67 5.00 -0.51
CA PHE A 147 -0.59 5.67 -0.19
C PHE A 147 -1.44 4.92 0.85
N ALA A 148 -0.78 4.22 1.77
CA ALA A 148 -1.41 3.55 2.91
C ALA A 148 -1.21 4.33 4.20
N CYS A 149 -2.21 4.29 5.08
CA CYS A 149 -2.12 4.91 6.39
C CYS A 149 -1.12 4.17 7.28
N THR A 150 -0.31 4.93 8.02
CA THR A 150 0.64 4.37 8.98
C THR A 150 0.04 4.28 10.39
N ALA A 151 0.80 3.69 11.31
CA ALA A 151 0.49 3.70 12.74
C ALA A 151 1.16 4.88 13.49
N THR A 152 1.89 5.76 12.79
CA THR A 152 2.61 6.88 13.39
C THR A 152 1.76 8.14 13.32
N MET A 153 1.56 8.80 14.46
CA MET A 153 0.86 10.08 14.51
C MET A 153 1.65 11.18 13.79
N LEU A 154 0.93 12.13 13.20
CA LEU A 154 1.53 13.33 12.62
C LEU A 154 2.38 14.07 13.66
N ALA A 155 3.55 14.57 13.23
CA ALA A 155 4.48 15.34 14.03
C ALA A 155 4.81 14.71 15.41
N SER A 156 4.99 13.39 15.45
CA SER A 156 5.25 12.63 16.69
C SER A 156 6.68 12.10 16.82
N ARG A 157 7.49 12.19 15.75
CA ARG A 157 8.86 11.69 15.70
C ARG A 157 9.86 12.83 15.91
N ASP A 158 10.60 12.75 17.00
CA ASP A 158 11.73 13.63 17.30
C ASP A 158 12.90 13.43 16.31
N THR A 159 13.90 14.30 16.35
CA THR A 159 15.14 14.14 15.56
C THR A 159 15.79 12.77 15.78
N CYS A 160 16.27 12.14 14.71
CA CYS A 160 16.86 10.80 14.70
C CYS A 160 15.92 9.67 15.17
N GLN A 161 14.60 9.87 15.18
CA GLN A 161 13.65 8.75 15.26
C GLN A 161 13.31 8.24 13.87
N THR A 162 12.99 6.96 13.78
CA THR A 162 12.54 6.36 12.53
C THR A 162 11.24 6.99 12.06
N CYS A 163 11.11 7.09 10.74
CA CYS A 163 9.94 7.61 10.06
C CYS A 163 9.77 6.95 8.68
N VAL A 164 8.59 7.10 8.10
CA VAL A 164 8.31 6.73 6.69
C VAL A 164 7.75 7.89 5.85
N SER A 165 7.41 9.01 6.49
CA SER A 165 6.95 10.24 5.84
C SER A 165 7.47 11.45 6.58
N ASP A 166 7.72 12.54 5.87
CA ASP A 166 8.13 13.83 6.43
C ASP A 166 7.13 14.35 7.45
N SER A 167 5.83 14.07 7.25
CA SER A 167 4.75 14.52 8.15
C SER A 167 4.79 13.86 9.53
N GLU A 168 5.57 12.79 9.70
CA GLU A 168 5.81 12.17 11.00
C GLU A 168 6.78 12.98 11.85
N CYS A 169 7.65 13.77 11.22
CA CYS A 169 8.70 14.50 11.91
C CYS A 169 8.15 15.73 12.65
N GLN A 170 8.37 15.76 13.97
CA GLN A 170 7.81 16.77 14.86
C GLN A 170 8.43 18.16 14.68
N ASN A 171 9.74 18.22 14.46
CA ASN A 171 10.48 19.47 14.45
C ASN A 171 10.42 20.14 13.08
N ALA A 172 10.16 21.45 13.06
CA ALA A 172 10.15 22.22 11.82
C ALA A 172 11.50 22.13 11.10
N GLY A 173 11.46 21.86 9.80
CA GLY A 173 12.66 21.67 8.98
C GLY A 173 13.26 20.27 9.07
N ASN A 174 12.71 19.36 9.88
CA ASN A 174 13.04 17.94 9.78
C ASN A 174 12.28 17.29 8.63
N ARG A 175 12.97 16.39 7.93
CA ARG A 175 12.40 15.53 6.90
C ARG A 175 12.76 14.07 7.20
N CYS A 176 12.01 13.15 6.62
CA CYS A 176 12.26 11.73 6.73
C CYS A 176 13.28 11.29 5.69
N VAL A 177 14.52 11.05 6.10
CA VAL A 177 15.64 10.85 5.19
C VAL A 177 16.23 9.47 5.39
N ALA A 178 16.40 8.72 4.30
CA ALA A 178 17.07 7.42 4.35
C ALA A 178 18.51 7.59 4.83
N MET A 179 18.94 6.70 5.73
CA MET A 179 20.29 6.69 6.29
C MET A 179 21.01 5.41 5.92
N GLU A 180 22.33 5.47 6.04
CA GLU A 180 23.22 4.33 5.91
C GLU A 180 23.94 4.06 7.24
N TYR A 181 24.36 2.81 7.41
CA TYR A 181 25.31 2.42 8.43
C TYR A 181 26.36 1.52 7.82
N GLN A 182 27.63 1.93 7.89
CA GLN A 182 28.77 1.22 7.30
C GLN A 182 28.59 0.91 5.80
N GLY A 183 28.04 1.87 5.06
CA GLY A 183 27.80 1.80 3.62
C GLY A 183 26.61 0.93 3.18
N ALA A 184 25.70 0.57 4.09
CA ALA A 184 24.47 -0.15 3.78
C ALA A 184 23.24 0.62 4.28
N ALA A 185 22.12 0.56 3.55
CA ALA A 185 20.86 1.18 3.99
C ALA A 185 20.45 0.66 5.36
N TYR A 186 20.02 1.58 6.23
CA TYR A 186 19.71 1.27 7.62
C TYR A 186 18.46 2.04 8.09
N PRO A 187 17.53 1.38 8.82
CA PRO A 187 17.52 -0.06 9.13
C PRO A 187 17.17 -0.95 7.92
N ASP A 188 16.57 -0.35 6.90
CA ASP A 188 16.19 -0.95 5.63
C ASP A 188 16.04 0.15 4.55
N GLU A 189 15.64 -0.21 3.34
CA GLU A 189 15.52 0.71 2.19
C GLU A 189 14.25 1.59 2.24
N LEU A 190 13.31 1.33 3.16
CA LEU A 190 11.99 1.96 3.21
C LEU A 190 11.81 2.87 4.43
N THR A 191 12.74 2.80 5.38
CA THR A 191 12.69 3.53 6.64
C THR A 191 13.75 4.62 6.67
N GLY A 192 13.30 5.84 6.95
CA GLY A 192 14.17 6.98 7.15
C GLY A 192 14.30 7.36 8.61
N PHE A 193 15.05 8.43 8.86
CA PHE A 193 15.12 9.10 10.15
C PHE A 193 14.77 10.57 9.99
N CYS A 194 14.14 11.13 11.02
CA CYS A 194 13.83 12.56 11.05
C CYS A 194 15.09 13.39 11.20
N LEU A 195 15.58 13.98 10.10
CA LEU A 195 16.81 14.78 10.06
C LEU A 195 16.49 16.22 9.68
N LYS A 196 17.11 17.16 10.41
CA LYS A 196 16.98 18.59 10.16
C LYS A 196 17.72 18.95 8.87
N THR A 197 17.14 19.81 8.04
CA THR A 197 17.90 20.46 6.96
C THR A 197 19.06 21.29 7.52
N THR A 198 20.09 21.54 6.69
CA THR A 198 21.22 22.41 7.08
C THR A 198 20.85 23.89 7.22
N GLU A 199 19.58 24.26 7.01
CA GLU A 199 19.10 25.62 7.23
C GLU A 199 19.28 26.04 8.70
N GLY A 200 19.96 27.16 8.91
CA GLY A 200 20.32 27.62 10.26
C GLY A 200 21.49 26.88 10.90
N GLY A 201 22.15 25.97 10.18
CA GLY A 201 23.31 25.24 10.65
C GLY A 201 22.98 23.98 11.44
N CYS A 202 24.00 23.12 11.54
CA CYS A 202 23.95 21.86 12.28
C CYS A 202 24.48 22.03 13.70
N GLU A 203 23.87 21.31 14.63
CA GLU A 203 24.17 21.38 16.06
C GLU A 203 24.58 20.00 16.56
N GLN A 204 25.48 19.97 17.54
CA GLN A 204 25.92 18.74 18.18
C GLN A 204 24.74 17.99 18.85
N PRO A 205 24.66 16.66 18.75
CA PRO A 205 25.61 15.73 18.10
C PRO A 205 25.37 15.56 16.58
N TYR A 206 24.32 16.16 16.02
CA TYR A 206 23.95 16.07 14.61
C TYR A 206 24.76 17.04 13.73
N SER A 207 26.08 16.96 13.79
CA SER A 207 27.00 17.93 13.15
C SER A 207 27.54 17.48 11.79
N ILE A 208 27.30 16.23 11.40
CA ILE A 208 27.75 15.71 10.11
C ILE A 208 26.75 16.11 9.03
N THR A 209 27.23 16.70 7.94
CA THR A 209 26.38 17.05 6.81
C THR A 209 26.23 15.85 5.90
N LEU A 210 24.99 15.39 5.74
CA LEU A 210 24.61 14.37 4.76
C LEU A 210 24.16 15.09 3.50
N GLU A 211 24.99 15.05 2.46
CA GLU A 211 24.81 15.85 1.25
C GLU A 211 23.90 15.18 0.22
N ASN A 212 23.12 15.98 -0.51
CA ASN A 212 22.37 15.56 -1.70
C ASN A 212 21.45 14.33 -1.48
N ARG A 213 20.75 14.27 -0.34
CA ARG A 213 19.81 13.17 -0.05
C ARG A 213 18.37 13.58 -0.39
N PRO A 214 17.55 12.72 -1.01
CA PRO A 214 16.11 12.94 -1.08
C PRO A 214 15.46 12.67 0.28
N SER A 215 14.23 13.16 0.50
CA SER A 215 13.39 12.61 1.58
C SER A 215 12.57 11.44 1.05
N LEU A 216 11.96 10.67 1.95
CA LEU A 216 11.02 9.61 1.55
C LEU A 216 9.70 10.17 1.01
N SER A 217 9.38 11.44 1.29
CA SER A 217 8.16 12.09 0.80
C SER A 217 8.31 12.80 -0.54
N ASP A 218 9.52 13.18 -0.95
CA ASP A 218 9.75 13.67 -2.31
C ASP A 218 11.18 13.47 -2.83
N ALA A 219 11.29 13.51 -4.15
CA ALA A 219 12.55 13.34 -4.88
C ALA A 219 13.47 14.57 -4.82
N ALA A 220 13.07 15.68 -4.16
CA ALA A 220 13.91 16.86 -4.10
C ALA A 220 15.06 16.62 -3.10
N VAL A 221 16.28 16.72 -3.61
CA VAL A 221 17.48 16.53 -2.78
C VAL A 221 17.81 17.78 -1.97
N ALA A 222 18.27 17.57 -0.74
CA ALA A 222 18.78 18.60 0.15
C ALA A 222 19.92 18.05 1.01
N ASP A 223 20.55 18.95 1.77
CA ASP A 223 21.56 18.59 2.76
C ASP A 223 20.94 18.56 4.16
N TYR A 224 21.34 17.56 4.95
CA TYR A 224 20.79 17.34 6.28
C TYR A 224 21.86 17.26 7.36
N CYS A 225 21.48 17.66 8.57
CA CYS A 225 22.25 17.48 9.78
C CYS A 225 22.01 16.06 10.31
N GLY A 226 23.05 15.24 10.23
CA GLY A 226 23.05 13.84 10.65
C GLY A 226 24.25 13.51 11.51
N ILE A 227 24.54 12.22 11.58
CA ILE A 227 25.60 11.62 12.39
C ILE A 227 26.62 10.93 11.49
N ASN A 228 27.71 10.45 12.07
CA ASN A 228 28.73 9.71 11.34
C ASN A 228 28.25 8.29 11.04
N GLU A 229 27.71 8.08 9.83
CA GLU A 229 27.12 6.82 9.34
C GLU A 229 28.13 5.64 9.33
N GLU A 230 29.44 5.90 9.43
CA GLU A 230 30.45 4.84 9.53
C GLU A 230 30.61 4.28 10.96
N LEU A 231 30.17 5.02 11.98
CA LEU A 231 30.47 4.74 13.39
C LEU A 231 29.23 4.60 14.27
N ALA A 232 28.15 5.30 13.93
CA ALA A 232 26.99 5.43 14.80
C ALA A 232 25.68 5.35 14.02
N THR A 233 24.66 4.85 14.71
CA THR A 233 23.26 4.88 14.26
C THR A 233 22.45 5.82 15.14
N CYS A 234 21.34 6.32 14.60
CA CYS A 234 20.47 7.26 15.28
C CYS A 234 20.00 6.75 16.65
N GLU A 235 19.73 5.45 16.78
CA GLU A 235 19.28 4.83 18.02
C GLU A 235 20.37 4.85 19.09
N ALA A 236 21.63 4.62 18.73
CA ALA A 236 22.75 4.68 19.66
C ALA A 236 23.00 6.12 20.14
N VAL A 237 22.93 7.09 19.22
CA VAL A 237 23.01 8.53 19.56
C VAL A 237 21.89 8.92 20.52
N ARG A 238 20.65 8.51 20.22
CA ARG A 238 19.51 8.74 21.11
C ARG A 238 19.64 8.02 22.42
N GLY A 239 20.26 6.84 22.46
CA GLY A 239 20.60 6.11 23.68
C GLY A 239 21.37 6.98 24.68
N LEU A 240 22.39 7.71 24.20
CA LEU A 240 23.14 8.67 25.02
C LEU A 240 22.28 9.89 25.40
N LEU A 241 21.57 10.48 24.43
CA LEU A 241 20.73 11.67 24.66
C LEU A 241 19.59 11.43 25.64
N THR A 242 19.10 10.19 25.72
CA THR A 242 18.03 9.79 26.65
C THR A 242 18.58 9.10 27.90
N ASN A 243 19.91 9.03 28.05
CA ASN A 243 20.59 8.47 29.21
C ASN A 243 20.17 7.02 29.50
N VAL A 244 20.08 6.20 28.46
CA VAL A 244 19.84 4.76 28.56
C VAL A 244 20.97 4.09 29.33
N ARG A 245 20.59 3.15 30.21
CA ARG A 245 21.53 2.37 31.03
C ARG A 245 21.71 0.99 30.44
N CYS A 246 22.93 0.48 30.55
CA CYS A 246 23.29 -0.90 30.20
C CYS A 246 23.74 -1.62 31.48
N ASP A 247 22.78 -1.97 32.33
CA ASP A 247 23.08 -2.43 33.68
C ASP A 247 23.81 -3.79 33.72
N GLY A 248 23.77 -4.59 32.64
CA GLY A 248 24.57 -5.80 32.48
C GLY A 248 26.04 -5.53 32.17
N GLY A 249 26.37 -4.31 31.72
CA GLY A 249 27.73 -3.90 31.38
C GLY A 249 28.17 -4.31 29.97
N ASP A 250 27.25 -4.84 29.16
CA ASP A 250 27.52 -5.34 27.81
C ASP A 250 27.00 -4.39 26.74
N ASP A 251 27.72 -4.29 25.61
CA ASP A 251 27.31 -3.44 24.47
C ASP A 251 25.94 -3.87 23.91
N GLN A 252 25.59 -5.14 24.04
CA GLN A 252 24.30 -5.69 23.61
C GLN A 252 23.10 -5.17 24.42
N ASP A 253 23.33 -4.61 25.61
CA ASP A 253 22.28 -3.94 26.39
C ASP A 253 21.93 -2.55 25.82
N CYS A 254 22.72 -2.05 24.87
CA CYS A 254 22.53 -0.77 24.23
C CYS A 254 21.86 -0.89 22.86
N PRO A 255 21.28 0.21 22.33
CA PRO A 255 20.67 0.22 21.01
C PRO A 255 21.66 -0.24 19.93
N GLN A 256 21.37 -1.39 19.34
CA GLN A 256 22.17 -1.98 18.27
C GLN A 256 21.89 -1.28 16.94
N PRO A 257 22.80 -1.37 15.95
CA PRO A 257 24.07 -2.12 15.95
C PRO A 257 25.29 -1.37 16.49
N SER A 258 25.18 -0.08 16.83
CA SER A 258 26.34 0.78 17.14
C SER A 258 26.44 1.24 18.60
N GLY A 259 25.49 0.81 19.45
CA GLY A 259 25.47 1.17 20.86
C GLY A 259 26.58 0.50 21.66
N LEU A 260 27.28 1.28 22.47
CA LEU A 260 28.37 0.87 23.35
C LEU A 260 28.00 1.12 24.81
N CYS A 261 28.25 0.16 25.69
CA CYS A 261 28.09 0.29 27.12
C CYS A 261 29.39 0.76 27.77
N ARG A 262 29.48 2.04 28.13
CA ARG A 262 30.71 2.62 28.69
C ARG A 262 30.43 3.47 29.91
N GLN A 263 31.49 3.83 30.63
CA GLN A 263 31.44 4.91 31.60
C GLN A 263 31.45 6.22 30.81
N VAL A 264 30.44 7.06 31.01
CA VAL A 264 30.33 8.35 30.34
C VAL A 264 30.51 9.39 31.44
N GLY A 265 31.65 10.09 31.46
CA GLY A 265 32.04 11.00 32.55
C GLY A 265 32.04 10.31 33.92
N SER A 266 31.17 10.75 34.84
CA SER A 266 30.98 10.11 36.16
C SER A 266 29.84 9.09 36.19
N LEU A 267 29.18 8.82 35.06
CA LEU A 267 28.06 7.89 34.97
C LEU A 267 28.54 6.53 34.47
N GLU A 268 28.52 5.52 35.34
CA GLU A 268 28.82 4.15 34.96
C GLU A 268 27.67 3.52 34.16
N ASN A 269 27.98 2.58 33.26
CA ASN A 269 27.01 1.78 32.53
C ASN A 269 25.97 2.63 31.78
N ARG A 270 26.45 3.47 30.86
CA ARG A 270 25.62 4.26 29.95
C ARG A 270 25.82 3.83 28.52
N CYS A 271 24.72 3.83 27.78
CA CYS A 271 24.77 3.65 26.35
C CYS A 271 25.30 4.91 25.67
N THR A 272 26.33 4.71 24.87
CA THR A 272 27.00 5.70 24.05
C THR A 272 27.29 5.09 22.67
N TYR A 273 28.07 5.79 21.85
CA TYR A 273 28.41 5.41 20.49
C TYR A 273 29.84 5.83 20.17
N ALA A 274 30.43 5.20 19.16
CA ALA A 274 31.76 5.53 18.68
C ALA A 274 31.81 6.91 18.02
N CYS A 275 32.95 7.58 18.10
CA CYS A 275 33.15 8.91 17.53
C CYS A 275 34.57 9.05 16.97
N GLN A 276 34.77 9.99 16.05
CA GLN A 276 36.11 10.38 15.57
C GLN A 276 36.50 11.81 15.97
N SER A 277 35.51 12.65 16.25
CA SER A 277 35.70 14.06 16.60
C SER A 277 34.74 14.49 17.71
N LEU A 278 35.14 15.49 18.49
CA LEU A 278 34.30 16.05 19.55
C LEU A 278 32.98 16.62 19.03
N ILE A 279 32.91 17.01 17.74
CA ILE A 279 31.69 17.57 17.16
C ILE A 279 30.58 16.52 16.97
N GLU A 280 30.93 15.24 16.95
CA GLU A 280 29.96 14.14 16.87
C GLU A 280 29.29 13.89 18.21
N CYS A 281 29.84 14.46 19.28
CA CYS A 281 29.39 14.28 20.64
C CYS A 281 28.54 15.47 21.09
N LEU A 282 27.74 15.32 22.14
CA LEU A 282 26.80 16.32 22.64
C LEU A 282 27.55 17.53 23.25
N GLU A 283 27.19 18.75 22.87
CA GLU A 283 27.78 19.96 23.46
C GLU A 283 27.45 20.04 24.98
N ASP A 284 28.36 20.60 25.77
CA ASP A 284 28.25 20.73 27.24
C ASP A 284 27.00 21.54 27.66
N ILE A 285 25.83 20.90 27.73
CA ILE A 285 24.63 21.49 28.33
C ILE A 285 24.77 21.44 29.87
N PRO A 286 24.38 22.50 30.62
CA PRO A 286 24.65 22.55 32.05
C PRO A 286 23.93 21.42 32.80
N LEU A 287 24.70 20.64 33.55
CA LEU A 287 24.32 19.64 34.56
C LEU A 287 23.95 18.23 34.03
N GLY A 288 24.97 17.41 33.79
CA GLY A 288 24.88 15.95 34.03
C GLY A 288 24.73 15.03 32.81
N ARG A 289 24.87 15.54 31.59
CA ARG A 289 24.94 14.70 30.38
C ARG A 289 26.42 14.55 29.99
N PRO A 290 27.02 13.36 30.07
CA PRO A 290 28.47 13.27 30.04
C PRO A 290 29.07 13.09 28.65
N GLY A 291 28.31 13.32 27.58
CA GLY A 291 28.70 13.02 26.21
C GLY A 291 29.41 14.13 25.45
N SER A 292 30.23 14.98 26.08
CA SER A 292 30.86 16.15 25.44
C SER A 292 32.34 15.97 25.04
N THR A 293 32.88 14.78 25.28
CA THR A 293 34.23 14.38 24.87
C THR A 293 34.15 13.27 23.83
N CYS A 294 35.10 13.24 22.91
CA CYS A 294 35.35 12.07 22.09
C CYS A 294 36.71 11.50 22.51
N GLY A 295 36.70 10.35 23.17
CA GLY A 295 37.93 9.78 23.71
C GLY A 295 37.74 8.41 24.35
N SER A 296 38.87 7.80 24.67
CA SER A 296 38.95 6.52 25.36
C SER A 296 39.39 6.71 26.81
N SER A 297 38.67 6.12 27.77
CA SER A 297 39.00 6.14 29.21
C SER A 297 40.26 5.32 29.60
N GLY A 298 41.05 4.89 28.62
CA GLY A 298 42.35 4.23 28.78
C GLY A 298 42.29 2.71 28.63
N SER A 299 42.54 2.22 27.41
CA SER A 299 43.20 0.94 27.03
C SER A 299 42.78 0.51 25.62
N GLY A 300 43.25 1.19 24.57
CA GLY A 300 43.28 0.65 23.20
C GLY A 300 41.95 0.27 22.53
N GLY A 301 40.81 0.75 23.02
CA GLY A 301 39.51 0.66 22.33
C GLY A 301 39.26 1.87 21.44
N ASP A 302 38.20 1.81 20.63
CA ASP A 302 37.73 2.94 19.81
C ASP A 302 37.20 4.08 20.69
N ASP A 303 37.39 5.32 20.24
CA ASP A 303 36.90 6.51 20.95
C ASP A 303 35.36 6.55 20.94
N TYR A 304 34.78 7.00 22.05
CA TYR A 304 33.33 7.09 22.22
C TYR A 304 32.92 8.41 22.85
N CYS A 305 31.65 8.78 22.65
CA CYS A 305 31.13 10.02 23.21
C CYS A 305 30.99 9.91 24.74
N GLY A 306 31.77 10.73 25.45
CA GLY A 306 31.82 10.86 26.90
C GLY A 306 32.96 10.13 27.61
N GLY A 307 33.97 9.67 26.86
CA GLY A 307 35.18 9.07 27.41
C GLY A 307 36.23 10.06 27.94
#